data_AF-A0A6B0CUD7-F1
#
_entry.id   AF-A0A6B0CUD7-F1
#
_cell.length_a   1.000
_cell.length_b   1.000
_cell.length_c   1.000
_cell.angle_alpha   90.00
_cell.angle_beta   90.00
_cell.angle_gamma   90.00
#
_symmetry.space_group_name_H-M   'P 1'
#
loop_
_entity.id
_entity.type
_entity.pdbx_description
1 polymer ?
#
loop_
_entity_poly.entity_id
_entity_poly.type
_entity_poly.pdbx_seq_one_letter_code
_entity_poly.pdbx_strand_id
1 'polypeptide(L)' 'ENKIIKDYKTKDSKSWKAAEKDKKIAKDNHIKTTPTAFINGEKVEDPYDYESYEKLLKDKIK' A
#
# COMPACT_ATOMS: atom_id res chain seq x y z
N GLU A 1 23.12 -2.93 -19.16
CA GLU A 1 21.70 -3.13 -18.80
C GLU A 1 21.40 -2.47 -17.46
N ASN A 2 20.26 -1.81 -17.33
CA ASN A 2 19.80 -1.28 -16.05
C ASN A 2 19.25 -2.44 -15.19
N LYS A 3 19.95 -2.76 -14.09
CA LYS A 3 19.62 -3.88 -13.20
C LYS A 3 18.21 -3.79 -12.61
N ILE A 4 17.72 -2.58 -12.34
CA ILE A 4 16.36 -2.35 -11.82
C ILE A 4 15.33 -2.78 -12.86
N ILE A 5 15.52 -2.34 -14.11
CA ILE A 5 14.60 -2.67 -15.21
C ILE A 5 14.52 -4.18 -15.43
N LYS A 6 15.67 -4.84 -15.37
CA LYS A 6 15.75 -6.30 -15.50
C LYS A 6 15.03 -7.01 -14.37
N ASP A 7 15.20 -6.56 -13.12
CA ASP A 7 14.58 -7.19 -11.96
C ASP A 7 13.04 -7.11 -12.05
N TYR A 8 12.43 -5.93 -12.21
CA TYR A 8 10.96 -5.85 -12.19
C TYR A 8 10.27 -6.49 -13.41
N LYS A 9 10.98 -6.69 -14.53
CA LYS A 9 10.45 -7.36 -15.73
C LYS A 9 10.63 -8.87 -15.73
N THR A 10 11.55 -9.41 -14.94
CA THR A 10 11.83 -10.85 -14.90
C THR A 10 10.84 -11.54 -13.96
N LYS A 11 10.10 -12.53 -14.47
CA LYS A 11 9.21 -13.35 -13.66
C LYS A 11 9.98 -13.98 -12.49
N ASP A 12 9.34 -14.03 -11.32
CA ASP A 12 9.90 -14.62 -10.08
C ASP A 12 11.11 -13.91 -9.47
N SER A 13 11.50 -12.75 -9.99
CA SER A 13 12.46 -11.84 -9.35
C SER A 13 11.94 -11.31 -8.01
N LYS A 14 12.80 -10.60 -7.28
CA LYS A 14 12.42 -9.99 -5.99
C LYS A 14 11.31 -8.97 -6.19
N SER A 15 11.46 -8.05 -7.15
CA SER A 15 10.46 -7.02 -7.42
C SER A 15 9.17 -7.60 -7.99
N TRP A 16 9.24 -8.63 -8.86
CA TRP A 16 8.06 -9.30 -9.39
C TRP A 16 7.22 -9.93 -8.26
N LYS A 17 7.88 -10.69 -7.37
CA LYS A 17 7.21 -11.32 -6.21
C LYS A 17 6.65 -10.30 -5.23
N ALA A 18 7.32 -9.17 -5.02
CA ALA A 18 6.80 -8.07 -4.21
C ALA A 18 5.52 -7.49 -4.82
N ALA A 19 5.52 -7.20 -6.12
CA ALA A 19 4.33 -6.69 -6.80
C ALA A 19 3.14 -7.67 -6.76
N GLU A 20 3.38 -8.98 -6.86
CA GLU A 20 2.32 -9.99 -6.68
C GLU A 20 1.75 -10.02 -5.26
N LYS A 21 2.58 -9.83 -4.23
CA LYS A 21 2.11 -9.69 -2.84
C LYS A 21 1.25 -8.44 -2.68
N ASP A 22 1.66 -7.31 -3.24
CA ASP A 22 0.90 -6.05 -3.17
C ASP A 22 -0.46 -6.18 -3.88
N LYS A 23 -0.50 -6.82 -5.05
CA LYS A 23 -1.76 -7.13 -5.75
C LYS A 23 -2.69 -7.99 -4.91
N LYS A 24 -2.15 -8.98 -4.18
CA LYS A 24 -2.94 -9.82 -3.29
C LYS A 24 -3.53 -9.00 -2.14
N ILE A 25 -2.72 -8.16 -1.49
CA ILE A 25 -3.19 -7.26 -0.42
C ILE A 25 -4.31 -6.34 -0.93
N ALA A 26 -4.14 -5.76 -2.12
CA ALA A 26 -5.15 -4.90 -2.72
C ALA A 26 -6.47 -5.64 -3.00
N LYS A 27 -6.41 -6.88 -3.50
CA LYS A 27 -7.58 -7.73 -3.73
C LYS A 27 -8.28 -8.10 -2.42
N ASP A 28 -7.53 -8.58 -1.44
CA ASP A 28 -8.06 -9.02 -0.14
C ASP A 28 -8.77 -7.87 0.60
N ASN A 29 -8.26 -6.64 0.44
CA ASN A 29 -8.83 -5.42 1.05
C ASN A 29 -9.75 -4.62 0.11
N HIS A 30 -10.12 -5.15 -1.06
CA HIS A 30 -11.00 -4.52 -2.04
C HIS A 30 -10.58 -3.08 -2.44
N ILE A 31 -9.27 -2.83 -2.52
CA ILE A 31 -8.69 -1.53 -2.87
C ILE A 31 -8.80 -1.33 -4.38
N LYS A 32 -9.50 -0.25 -4.79
CA LYS A 32 -9.74 0.08 -6.20
C LYS A 32 -8.92 1.27 -6.69
N THR A 33 -8.47 2.12 -5.77
CA THR A 33 -7.83 3.40 -6.08
C THR A 33 -6.59 3.62 -5.22
N THR A 34 -5.68 4.43 -5.74
CA THR A 34 -4.49 4.88 -5.04
C THR A 34 -4.50 6.40 -4.93
N PRO A 35 -3.90 6.99 -3.88
CA PRO A 35 -3.34 6.36 -2.69
C PRO A 35 -4.43 5.73 -1.81
N THR A 36 -4.03 4.76 -0.99
CA THR A 36 -4.86 4.16 0.07
C THR A 36 -3.92 3.87 1.22
N ALA A 37 -4.30 4.26 2.44
CA ALA A 37 -3.51 4.05 3.64
C ALA A 37 -4.37 3.40 4.73
N PHE A 38 -3.70 2.67 5.63
CA PHE A 38 -4.32 2.05 6.80
C PHE A 38 -3.47 2.35 8.04
N ILE A 39 -4.13 2.64 9.16
CA ILE A 39 -3.52 2.78 10.48
C ILE A 39 -4.14 1.70 11.37
N ASN A 40 -3.33 0.76 11.86
CA ASN A 40 -3.78 -0.36 12.71
C ASN A 40 -4.97 -1.14 12.11
N GLY A 41 -4.99 -1.35 10.80
CA GLY A 41 -6.06 -2.06 10.09
C GLY A 41 -7.29 -1.20 9.74
N GLU A 42 -7.36 0.04 10.23
CA GLU A 42 -8.42 0.98 9.89
C GLU A 42 -8.01 1.84 8.70
N LYS A 43 -8.91 1.99 7.72
CA LYS A 43 -8.63 2.73 6.49
C LYS A 43 -8.68 4.24 6.76
N VAL A 44 -7.66 4.96 6.28
CA VAL A 44 -7.68 6.44 6.27
C VAL A 44 -8.73 6.91 5.28
N GLU A 45 -9.64 7.77 5.74
CA GLU A 45 -10.77 8.27 4.95
C GLU A 45 -10.31 9.02 3.71
N ASP A 46 -9.53 10.09 3.89
CA ASP A 46 -8.84 10.79 2.82
C ASP A 46 -7.31 10.63 2.96
N PRO A 47 -6.68 9.79 2.11
CA PRO A 47 -5.25 9.57 2.16
C PRO A 47 -4.41 10.77 1.66
N TYR A 48 -5.02 11.80 1.07
CA TYR A 48 -4.35 13.05 0.67
C TYR A 48 -4.40 14.14 1.75
N ASP A 49 -5.32 14.03 2.71
CA ASP A 49 -5.51 15.00 3.76
C ASP A 49 -4.80 14.56 5.05
N TYR A 50 -3.91 15.41 5.56
CA TYR A 50 -3.19 15.14 6.80
C TYR A 50 -4.11 15.04 8.02
N GLU A 51 -5.19 15.84 8.09
CA GLU A 51 -6.10 15.81 9.24
C GLU A 51 -6.77 14.45 9.40
N SER A 52 -7.07 13.78 8.28
CA SER A 52 -7.61 12.42 8.27
C SER A 52 -6.68 11.41 8.94
N TYR A 53 -5.36 11.55 8.79
CA TYR A 53 -4.39 10.73 9.54
C TYR A 53 -4.33 11.13 11.01
N GLU A 54 -4.32 12.43 11.29
CA GLU A 54 -4.19 12.94 12.67
C GLU A 54 -5.35 12.49 13.56
N LYS A 55 -6.58 12.52 13.03
CA LYS A 55 -7.79 12.02 13.71
C LYS A 55 -7.64 10.54 14.09
N LEU A 56 -7.31 9.70 13.12
CA LEU A 56 -7.09 8.26 13.33
C LEU A 56 -5.99 7.96 14.34
N LEU A 57 -4.87 8.70 14.30
CA LEU A 57 -3.78 8.49 15.24
C LEU A 57 -4.16 8.90 16.66
N LYS A 58 -4.83 10.05 16.84
CA LYS A 58 -5.27 10.53 18.17
C LYS A 58 -6.29 9.60 18.81
N ASP A 59 -7.22 9.05 18.02
CA ASP A 59 -8.24 8.11 18.52
C ASP A 59 -7.64 6.79 19.03
N LYS A 60 -6.45 6.40 18.57
CA LYS A 60 -5.74 5.18 19.01
C LYS A 60 -4.78 5.39 20.19
N ILE A 61 -4.53 6.64 20.60
CA ILE A 61 -3.65 7.00 21.72
C ILE A 61 -4.45 7.20 23.03
N LYS A 62 -5.78 7.30 22.94
CA LYS A 62 -6.69 7.29 24.11
C LYS A 62 -6.81 5.91 24.73
#